data_AF-A0A345CT79-F1
#
_entry.id   AF-A0A345CT79-F1
#
_cell.length_a   1.000
_cell.length_b   1.000
_cell.length_c   1.000
_cell.angle_alpha   90.00
_cell.angle_beta   90.00
_cell.angle_gamma   90.00
#
_symmetry.space_group_name_H-M   'P 1'
#
loop_
_entity.id
_entity.type
_entity.pdbx_description
1 polymer ?
#
loop_
_entity_poly.entity_id
_entity_poly.type
_entity_poly.pdbx_seq_one_letter_code
_entity_poly.pdbx_strand_id
1 'polypeptide(L)' 'MSKETGGPAFAQSGFVSAAGQSFVSEDCGGAGMTLRDYFAAEAINGILSDSDAGLLDDDLQCYAGISYRLADAMLEARK' A
#
# COMPACT_ATOMS: atom_id res chain seq x y z
N MET A 1 -0.79 -10.99 8.49
CA MET A 1 -0.44 -9.58 8.22
C MET A 1 0.30 -9.41 6.89
N SER A 2 1.53 -9.91 6.69
CA SER A 2 2.31 -9.62 5.45
C SER A 2 1.71 -10.16 4.14
N LYS A 3 1.03 -11.32 4.16
CA LYS A 3 0.39 -11.89 2.96
C LYS A 3 -0.79 -11.06 2.44
N GLU A 4 -1.49 -10.35 3.34
CA GLU A 4 -2.68 -9.57 2.98
C GLU A 4 -2.33 -8.17 2.51
N THR A 5 -1.17 -7.65 2.92
CA THR A 5 -0.72 -6.29 2.58
C THR A 5 0.37 -6.26 1.51
N GLY A 6 0.96 -7.41 1.17
CA GLY A 6 2.07 -7.51 0.22
C GLY A 6 3.43 -7.06 0.76
N GLY A 7 3.51 -6.73 2.05
CA GLY A 7 4.71 -6.16 2.69
C GLY A 7 4.89 -4.66 2.43
N PRO A 8 6.07 -4.10 2.71
CA PRO A 8 6.36 -2.68 2.49
C PRO A 8 6.36 -2.34 0.99
N ALA A 9 5.80 -1.18 0.63
CA ALA A 9 5.74 -0.72 -0.76
C ALA A 9 7.14 -0.40 -1.34
N PHE A 10 8.06 0.03 -0.48
CA PHE A 10 9.40 0.47 -0.85
C PHE A 10 10.46 -0.31 -0.06
N ALA A 11 11.70 -0.27 -0.58
CA ALA A 11 12.83 -0.95 0.04
C ALA A 11 13.04 -0.49 1.50
N GLN A 12 13.27 -1.46 2.38
CA GLN A 12 13.54 -1.23 3.79
C GLN A 12 15.04 -1.13 4.03
N SER A 13 15.46 -0.18 4.87
CA SER A 13 16.81 -0.17 5.41
C SER A 13 16.90 -1.14 6.60
N GLY A 14 18.11 -1.60 6.91
CA GLY A 14 18.32 -2.46 8.07
C GLY A 14 19.74 -2.37 8.59
N PHE A 15 19.94 -2.80 9.82
CA PHE A 15 21.25 -2.90 10.44
C PHE A 15 21.36 -4.20 11.26
N VAL A 16 22.59 -4.67 11.43
CA VAL A 16 22.90 -5.81 12.30
C VAL A 16 23.62 -5.28 13.54
N SER A 17 23.07 -5.57 14.72
CA SER A 17 23.68 -5.25 16.00
C SER A 17 24.96 -6.05 16.24
N ALA A 18 25.84 -5.55 17.10
CA ALA A 18 27.04 -6.27 17.55
C ALA A 18 26.71 -7.65 18.18
N ALA A 19 25.50 -7.83 18.71
CA ALA A 19 25.01 -9.10 19.23
C ALA A 19 24.52 -10.08 18.13
N GLY A 20 24.65 -9.72 16.85
CA GLY A 20 24.22 -10.55 15.71
C GLY A 20 22.72 -10.47 15.39
N GLN A 21 21.97 -9.58 16.07
CA GLN A 21 20.55 -9.36 15.79
C GLN A 21 20.37 -8.44 14.59
N SER A 22 19.55 -8.85 13.61
CA SER A 22 19.17 -8.02 12.48
C SER A 22 17.89 -7.25 12.79
N PHE A 23 17.88 -5.97 12.44
CA PHE A 23 16.71 -5.10 12.52
C PHE A 23 16.47 -4.48 11.16
N VAL A 24 15.22 -4.48 10.70
CA VAL A 24 14.77 -3.74 9.52
C VAL A 24 13.94 -2.53 9.94
N SER A 25 13.72 -1.57 9.03
CA SER A 25 12.97 -0.35 9.37
C SER A 25 11.58 -0.66 9.94
N GLU A 26 10.93 -1.74 9.47
CA GLU A 26 9.65 -2.23 10.00
C GLU A 26 9.70 -2.56 11.50
N ASP A 27 10.78 -3.19 11.99
CA ASP A 27 10.95 -3.51 13.41
C ASP A 27 11.03 -2.25 14.29
N CYS A 28 11.42 -1.13 13.69
CA CYS A 28 11.52 0.17 14.34
C CYS A 28 10.34 1.11 14.00
N GLY A 29 9.28 0.61 13.37
CA GLY A 29 8.10 1.39 12.98
C GLY A 29 8.31 2.30 11.75
N GLY A 30 9.44 2.16 11.06
CA GLY A 30 9.82 2.93 9.87
C GLY A 30 9.40 2.30 8.53
N ALA A 31 8.45 1.36 8.52
CA ALA A 31 8.09 0.62 7.31
C ALA A 31 7.47 1.50 6.21
N GLY A 32 6.80 2.59 6.59
CA GLY A 32 6.02 3.42 5.68
C GLY A 32 4.72 2.73 5.25
N MET A 33 4.35 2.91 3.97
CA MET A 33 3.13 2.35 3.39
C MET A 33 3.30 0.88 3.00
N THR A 34 2.22 0.11 3.06
CA THR A 34 2.21 -1.25 2.51
C THR A 34 2.03 -1.24 0.99
N LEU A 35 2.40 -2.33 0.32
CA LEU A 35 2.22 -2.47 -1.13
C LEU A 35 0.74 -2.36 -1.52
N ARG A 36 -0.16 -2.86 -0.68
CA ARG A 36 -1.62 -2.70 -0.82
C ARG A 36 -2.03 -1.22 -0.82
N ASP A 37 -1.55 -0.46 0.16
CA ASP A 37 -1.87 0.96 0.29
C ASP A 37 -1.31 1.75 -0.91
N TYR A 38 -0.12 1.39 -1.37
CA TYR A 38 0.49 2.01 -2.53
C TYR A 38 -0.31 1.76 -3.82
N PHE A 39 -0.73 0.51 -4.09
CA PHE A 39 -1.58 0.22 -5.24
C PHE A 39 -2.95 0.92 -5.15
N ALA A 40 -3.54 0.99 -3.96
CA ALA A 40 -4.79 1.72 -3.77
C ALA A 40 -4.60 3.23 -4.03
N ALA A 41 -3.48 3.83 -3.62
CA ALA A 41 -3.17 5.24 -3.89
C ALA A 41 -3.01 5.52 -5.39
N GLU A 42 -2.28 4.67 -6.12
CA GLU A 42 -2.14 4.76 -7.57
C GLU A 42 -3.50 4.64 -8.29
N ALA A 43 -4.37 3.74 -7.82
CA ALA A 43 -5.72 3.58 -8.36
C ALA A 43 -6.57 4.85 -8.15
N ILE A 44 -6.53 5.44 -6.94
CA ILE A 44 -7.22 6.72 -6.66
C ILE A 44 -6.68 7.84 -7.56
N ASN A 45 -5.36 7.94 -7.74
CA ASN A 45 -4.78 8.94 -8.64
C ASN A 45 -5.28 8.78 -10.08
N GLY A 46 -5.40 7.54 -10.57
CA GLY A 46 -5.97 7.26 -11.88
C GLY A 46 -7.44 7.68 -11.99
N ILE A 47 -8.25 7.34 -10.99
CA ILE A 47 -9.68 7.70 -10.95
C ILE A 47 -9.86 9.23 -10.93
N LEU A 48 -9.12 9.93 -10.07
CA LEU A 48 -9.21 11.39 -9.91
C LEU A 48 -8.53 12.18 -11.04
N SER A 49 -7.88 11.50 -11.98
CA SER A 49 -7.34 12.14 -13.19
C SER A 49 -8.43 12.46 -14.23
N ASP A 50 -9.61 11.83 -14.10
CA ASP A 50 -10.79 12.14 -14.90
C ASP A 50 -11.38 13.50 -14.47
N SER A 51 -11.57 14.41 -15.44
CA SER A 51 -12.14 15.74 -15.17
C SER A 51 -13.59 15.69 -14.71
N ASP A 52 -14.30 14.60 -15.00
CA ASP A 52 -15.69 14.40 -14.62
C ASP A 52 -15.83 13.59 -13.30
N ALA A 53 -14.73 13.28 -12.62
CA ALA A 53 -14.75 12.58 -11.34
C ALA A 53 -15.50 13.40 -10.28
N GLY A 54 -16.59 12.85 -9.76
CA GLY A 54 -17.34 13.42 -8.65
C GLY A 54 -16.54 13.42 -7.34
N LEU A 55 -16.77 14.43 -6.49
CA LEU A 55 -16.11 14.61 -5.19
C LEU A 55 -17.11 14.67 -4.02
N LEU A 56 -18.31 14.12 -4.20
CA LEU A 56 -19.26 13.96 -3.10
C LEU A 56 -18.84 12.81 -2.19
N ASP A 57 -19.29 12.81 -0.93
CA ASP A 57 -18.90 11.77 0.04
C ASP A 57 -19.17 10.34 -0.45
N ASP A 58 -20.27 10.12 -1.16
CA ASP A 58 -20.60 8.82 -1.77
C ASP A 58 -19.59 8.41 -2.85
N ASP A 59 -19.09 9.36 -3.65
CA ASP A 59 -18.05 9.12 -4.66
C ASP A 59 -16.73 8.72 -3.97
N LEU A 60 -16.36 9.42 -2.89
CA LEU A 60 -15.12 9.15 -2.15
C LEU A 60 -15.13 7.74 -1.54
N GLN A 61 -16.26 7.32 -0.96
CA GLN A 61 -16.41 5.95 -0.44
C GLN A 61 -16.36 4.91 -1.57
N CYS A 62 -16.96 5.21 -2.72
CA CYS A 62 -16.93 4.35 -3.90
C CYS A 62 -15.49 4.15 -4.40
N TYR A 63 -14.74 5.24 -4.58
CA TYR A 63 -13.36 5.19 -5.06
C TYR A 63 -12.44 4.47 -4.10
N ALA A 64 -12.55 4.74 -2.79
CA ALA A 64 -11.78 4.01 -1.79
C ALA A 64 -12.04 2.49 -1.90
N GLY A 65 -13.31 2.09 -2.01
CA GLY A 65 -13.70 0.69 -2.17
C GLY A 65 -13.18 0.05 -3.46
N ILE A 66 -13.26 0.75 -4.59
CA ILE A 66 -12.73 0.27 -5.88
C ILE A 66 -11.21 0.10 -5.80
N SER A 67 -10.51 1.09 -5.26
CA SER A 67 -9.05 1.11 -5.19
C SER A 67 -8.46 -0.01 -4.35
N TYR A 68 -9.06 -0.32 -3.19
CA TYR A 68 -8.61 -1.48 -2.40
C TYR A 68 -8.91 -2.81 -3.08
N ARG A 69 -10.04 -2.95 -3.79
CA ARG A 69 -10.31 -4.16 -4.59
C ARG A 69 -9.31 -4.35 -5.73
N LEU A 70 -8.91 -3.24 -6.38
CA LEU A 70 -7.88 -3.28 -7.41
C LEU A 70 -6.53 -3.68 -6.81
N ALA A 71 -6.15 -3.10 -5.68
CA ALA A 71 -4.93 -3.46 -4.95
C ALA A 71 -4.91 -4.95 -4.57
N ASP A 72 -6.01 -5.48 -4.05
CA ASP A 72 -6.15 -6.89 -3.70
C ASP A 72 -6.01 -7.81 -4.93
N ALA A 73 -6.59 -7.41 -6.08
CA ALA A 73 -6.44 -8.13 -7.34
C ALA A 73 -4.99 -8.13 -7.86
N MET A 74 -4.26 -7.02 -7.71
CA MET A 74 -2.85 -6.94 -8.08
C MET A 74 -1.96 -7.82 -7.19
N LEU A 75 -2.27 -7.91 -5.89
CA LEU A 75 -1.57 -8.80 -4.97
C LEU A 75 -1.83 -10.28 -5.30
N GLU A 76 -3.06 -10.64 -5.65
CA GLU A 76 -3.40 -11.99 -6.08
C GLU A 76 -2.65 -12.39 -7.35
N ALA A 77 -2.59 -11.49 -8.35
CA ALA A 77 -1.89 -11.74 -9.61
C ALA A 77 -0.37 -11.95 -9.46
N ARG A 78 0.21 -11.60 -8.31
CA ARG A 78 1.63 -11.78 -8.00
C ARG A 78 1.95 -13.15 -7.40
N LYS A 79 0.95 -13.89 -6.91
CA LYS A 79 1.14 -15.22 -6.33
C LYS A 79 1.59 -16.24 -7.38
#